data_AF-A0A841R6M4-F1
#
_entry.id   AF-A0A841R6M4-F1
#
_cell.length_a   1.000
_cell.length_b   1.000
_cell.length_c   1.000
_cell.angle_alpha   90.00
_cell.angle_beta   90.00
_cell.angle_gamma   90.00
#
_symmetry.space_group_name_H-M   'P 1'
#
loop_
_entity.id
_entity.type
_entity.pdbx_description
1 polymer ?
#
loop_
_entity_poly.entity_id
_entity_poly.type
_entity_poly.pdbx_seq_one_letter_code
_entity_poly.pdbx_strand_id
1 'polypeptide(L)'
;MSNKAKLFVLLTFAFSWSIVLIFKLSGLEWTGTTSLSVTLPFMFTPLLSAIIVRKGIYKEKKIFSEAVLIKPNRWFAAAWIIMPVLALATMAVSLLMPGISF
;
A
#
# COMPACT_ATOMS: atom_id res chain seq x y z
N MET A 1 19.92 -1.34 -6.26
CA MET A 1 18.92 -1.77 -5.24
C MET A 1 19.66 -2.52 -4.14
N SER A 2 19.54 -2.13 -2.87
CA SER A 2 20.25 -2.80 -1.76
C SER A 2 19.70 -4.22 -1.53
N ASN A 3 20.52 -5.12 -0.97
CA ASN A 3 20.09 -6.51 -0.68
C ASN A 3 18.86 -6.55 0.26
N LYS A 4 18.77 -5.61 1.21
CA LYS A 4 17.62 -5.43 2.10
C LYS A 4 16.34 -5.10 1.33
N ALA A 5 16.43 -4.18 0.37
CA ALA A 5 15.28 -3.76 -0.43
C ALA A 5 14.79 -4.89 -1.36
N LYS A 6 15.71 -5.66 -1.97
CA LYS A 6 15.34 -6.83 -2.78
C LYS A 6 14.60 -7.87 -1.95
N LEU A 7 15.12 -8.18 -0.76
CA LEU A 7 14.53 -9.17 0.14
C LEU A 7 13.16 -8.74 0.65
N PHE A 8 13.00 -7.45 0.98
CA PHE A 8 11.71 -6.88 1.34
C PHE A 8 10.67 -7.05 0.24
N VAL A 9 10.99 -6.64 -0.99
CA VAL A 9 10.06 -6.75 -2.14
C VAL A 9 9.69 -8.21 -2.39
N LEU A 10 10.65 -9.13 -2.35
CA LEU A 10 10.42 -10.55 -2.59
C LEU A 10 9.50 -11.16 -1.52
N LEU A 11 9.71 -10.81 -0.24
CA LEU A 11 8.84 -11.26 0.85
C LEU A 11 7.44 -10.69 0.76
N THR A 12 7.30 -9.39 0.45
CA THR A 12 5.98 -8.76 0.30
C THR A 12 5.22 -9.40 -0.86
N PHE A 13 5.89 -9.61 -1.99
CA PHE A 13 5.32 -10.29 -3.13
C PHE A 13 4.88 -11.72 -2.78
N ALA A 14 5.76 -12.49 -2.14
CA ALA A 14 5.47 -13.88 -1.75
C ALA A 14 4.23 -13.97 -0.87
N PHE A 15 4.15 -13.18 0.20
CA PHE A 15 2.99 -13.20 1.09
C PHE A 15 1.70 -12.72 0.41
N SER A 16 1.77 -11.64 -0.39
CA SER A 16 0.59 -11.13 -1.10
C SER A 16 0.02 -12.20 -2.03
N TRP A 17 0.89 -12.88 -2.79
CA TRP A 17 0.46 -13.96 -3.67
C TRP A 17 0.02 -15.21 -2.92
N SER A 18 0.63 -15.55 -1.79
CA SER A 18 0.17 -16.68 -0.96
C SER A 18 -1.26 -16.46 -0.47
N ILE A 19 -1.60 -15.25 -0.01
CA ILE A 19 -2.97 -14.92 0.44
C ILE A 19 -3.97 -15.08 -0.71
N VAL A 20 -3.65 -14.54 -1.89
CA VAL A 20 -4.50 -14.65 -3.09
C VAL A 20 -4.66 -16.10 -3.53
N LEU A 21 -3.59 -16.87 -3.49
CA LEU A 21 -3.59 -18.28 -3.90
C LEU A 21 -4.41 -19.14 -2.94
N ILE A 22 -4.26 -18.93 -1.62
CA ILE A 22 -5.08 -19.59 -0.60
C ILE A 22 -6.56 -19.26 -0.85
N PHE A 23 -6.90 -17.98 -1.02
CA PHE A 23 -8.27 -17.57 -1.27
C PHE A 23 -8.88 -18.24 -2.51
N LYS A 24 -8.14 -18.25 -3.64
CA LYS A 24 -8.58 -18.93 -4.86
C LYS A 24 -8.77 -20.43 -4.68
N LEU A 25 -7.87 -21.10 -3.96
CA LEU A 25 -7.95 -22.54 -3.74
C LEU A 25 -9.04 -22.94 -2.74
N SER A 26 -9.41 -22.06 -1.82
CA SER A 26 -10.49 -22.31 -0.85
C SER A 26 -11.88 -22.31 -1.46
N GLY A 27 -12.05 -21.86 -2.71
CA GLY A 27 -13.36 -21.78 -3.38
C GLY A 27 -14.34 -20.82 -2.69
N LEU A 28 -13.84 -19.93 -1.83
CA LEU A 28 -14.66 -18.97 -1.10
C LEU A 28 -15.21 -17.92 -2.06
N GLU A 29 -16.49 -17.59 -1.89
CA GLU A 29 -17.09 -16.49 -2.62
C GLU A 29 -16.61 -15.15 -2.08
N TRP A 30 -16.48 -14.16 -2.96
CA TRP A 30 -16.13 -12.80 -2.58
C TRP A 30 -17.36 -12.06 -2.05
N THR A 31 -17.68 -12.29 -0.78
CA THR A 31 -18.79 -11.65 -0.06
C THR A 31 -18.26 -10.68 1.00
N GLY A 32 -19.12 -9.82 1.56
CA GLY A 32 -18.69 -8.76 2.49
C GLY A 32 -17.78 -9.23 3.62
N THR A 33 -18.10 -10.36 4.25
CA THR A 33 -17.32 -10.90 5.37
C THR A 33 -16.03 -11.58 4.90
N THR A 34 -16.09 -12.42 3.85
CA THR A 34 -14.92 -13.15 3.35
C THR A 34 -13.88 -12.24 2.69
N SER A 35 -14.34 -11.22 1.95
CA SER A 35 -13.48 -10.19 1.37
C SER A 35 -12.73 -9.40 2.44
N LEU A 36 -13.38 -9.03 3.54
CA LEU A 36 -12.72 -8.36 4.67
C LEU A 36 -11.65 -9.25 5.32
N SER A 37 -11.96 -10.53 5.56
CA SER A 37 -11.02 -11.47 6.16
C SER A 37 -9.75 -11.70 5.31
N VAL A 38 -9.84 -11.57 3.99
CA VAL A 38 -8.70 -11.72 3.07
C VAL A 38 -7.95 -10.40 2.87
N THR A 39 -8.69 -9.30 2.72
CA THR A 39 -8.12 -7.99 2.39
C THR A 39 -7.39 -7.38 3.58
N LEU A 40 -7.90 -7.57 4.80
CA LEU A 40 -7.27 -7.02 6.00
C LEU A 40 -5.84 -7.57 6.21
N PRO A 41 -5.58 -8.89 6.22
CA PRO A 41 -4.22 -9.43 6.25
C PRO A 41 -3.38 -8.99 5.04
N PHE A 42 -3.99 -8.92 3.85
CA PHE A 42 -3.31 -8.51 2.63
C PHE A 42 -2.73 -7.08 2.74
N MET A 43 -3.45 -6.15 3.37
CA MET A 43 -2.95 -4.78 3.61
C MET A 43 -1.76 -4.73 4.56
N PHE A 44 -1.66 -5.66 5.52
CA PHE A 44 -0.54 -5.72 6.46
C PHE A 44 0.72 -6.40 5.89
N THR A 45 0.62 -6.97 4.69
CA THR A 45 1.74 -7.69 4.06
C THR A 45 3.05 -6.91 4.02
N PRO A 46 3.09 -5.64 3.57
CA PRO A 46 4.33 -4.87 3.55
C PRO A 46 4.88 -4.61 4.96
N LEU A 47 4.01 -4.37 5.94
CA LEU A 47 4.43 -4.17 7.33
C LEU A 47 5.10 -5.43 7.89
N LEU A 48 4.48 -6.59 7.69
CA LEU A 48 5.01 -7.88 8.12
C LEU A 48 6.37 -8.18 7.46
N SER A 49 6.47 -7.98 6.14
CA SER A 49 7.75 -8.14 5.43
C SER A 49 8.83 -7.21 5.96
N ALA A 50 8.51 -5.94 6.23
CA ALA A 50 9.47 -4.98 6.79
C ALA A 50 9.96 -5.43 8.18
N ILE A 51 9.06 -5.89 9.05
CA ILE A 51 9.40 -6.39 10.38
C ILE A 51 10.29 -7.63 10.27
N ILE A 52 9.96 -8.59 9.41
CA ILE A 52 10.74 -9.82 9.23
C ILE A 52 12.14 -9.51 8.70
N VAL A 53 12.25 -8.67 7.68
CA VAL A 53 13.56 -8.28 7.13
C VAL A 53 14.38 -7.56 8.19
N ARG A 54 13.84 -6.52 8.83
CA ARG A 54 14.61 -5.70 9.77
C ARG A 54 14.93 -6.43 11.07
N LYS A 55 13.92 -6.98 11.74
CA LYS A 55 14.06 -7.57 13.09
C LYS A 55 14.46 -9.04 13.03
N GLY A 56 13.93 -9.79 12.07
CA GLY A 56 14.20 -11.22 11.94
C GLY A 56 15.55 -11.50 11.27
N ILE A 57 15.77 -10.94 10.08
CA ILE A 57 16.92 -11.29 9.24
C ILE A 57 18.14 -10.42 9.56
N TYR A 58 17.95 -9.10 9.54
CA TYR A 58 19.04 -8.14 9.75
C TYR A 58 19.23 -7.71 11.22
N LYS A 59 18.38 -8.19 12.14
CA LYS A 59 18.44 -7.99 13.60
C LYS A 59 18.67 -6.52 14.01
N GLU A 60 18.08 -5.60 13.27
CA GLU A 60 18.17 -4.16 13.56
C GLU A 60 17.46 -3.85 14.89
N LYS A 61 18.13 -3.10 15.78
CA LYS A 61 17.58 -2.71 17.09
C LYS A 61 16.34 -1.82 16.98
N LYS A 62 16.23 -1.04 15.88
CA LYS A 62 15.10 -0.14 15.62
C LYS A 62 14.26 -0.70 14.47
N ILE A 63 13.01 -1.05 14.75
CA ILE A 63 12.05 -1.52 13.73
C ILE A 63 11.64 -0.36 12.83
N PHE A 64 11.38 0.79 13.45
CA PHE A 64 11.08 2.04 12.77
C PHE A 64 12.34 2.90 12.76
N SER A 65 12.74 3.38 11.58
CA SER A 65 13.61 4.55 11.51
C SER A 65 12.86 5.67 12.21
N GLU A 66 13.58 6.50 12.98
CA GLU A 66 13.07 7.64 13.76
C GLU A 66 11.69 8.06 13.29
N ALA A 67 10.69 7.64 14.08
CA ALA A 67 9.28 7.67 13.71
C ALA A 67 8.95 9.02 13.10
N VAL A 68 8.26 8.98 11.96
CA VAL A 68 7.68 10.12 11.22
C VAL A 68 7.49 11.30 12.17
N LEU A 69 8.50 12.17 12.25
CA LEU A 69 8.35 13.45 12.91
C LEU A 69 7.42 14.20 11.97
N ILE A 70 6.12 14.16 12.24
CA ILE A 70 5.12 14.96 11.54
C ILE A 70 5.47 16.41 11.87
N LYS A 71 6.39 16.96 11.09
CA LYS A 71 6.76 18.37 11.12
C LYS A 71 5.96 18.99 9.98
N PRO A 72 4.81 19.62 10.26
CA PRO A 72 4.06 20.31 9.23
C PRO A 72 4.99 21.33 8.58
N ASN A 73 5.26 21.13 7.30
CA ASN A 73 6.12 21.98 6.49
C ASN A 73 5.36 22.36 5.21
N ARG A 74 5.96 23.23 4.39
CA ARG A 74 5.32 23.67 3.14
C ARG A 74 4.97 22.51 2.20
N TRP A 75 5.78 21.44 2.21
CA TRP A 75 5.53 20.23 1.43
C TRP A 75 4.37 19.39 1.96
N PHE A 76 4.15 19.37 3.27
CA PHE A 76 2.98 18.75 3.88
C PHE A 76 1.70 19.43 3.38
N ALA A 77 1.64 20.77 3.44
CA ALA A 77 0.50 21.51 2.92
C ALA A 77 0.31 21.30 1.41
N ALA A 78 1.39 21.33 0.62
CA ALA A 78 1.32 21.07 -0.82
C ALA A 78 0.79 19.67 -1.15
N ALA A 79 1.27 18.63 -0.44
CA ALA A 79 0.82 17.26 -0.62
C ALA A 79 -0.67 17.07 -0.27
N TRP A 80 -1.19 17.84 0.68
CA TRP A 80 -2.62 17.85 1.02
C TRP A 80 -3.49 18.52 -0.06
N ILE A 81 -2.99 19.56 -0.72
CA ILE A 81 -3.77 20.34 -1.71
C ILE A 81 -3.72 19.72 -3.10
N ILE A 82 -2.65 19.00 -3.46
CA ILE A 82 -2.45 18.50 -4.82
C ILE A 82 -3.55 17.53 -5.28
N MET A 83 -4.02 16.64 -4.41
CA MET A 83 -5.07 15.67 -4.76
C MET A 83 -6.44 16.33 -4.97
N PRO A 84 -6.92 17.23 -4.09
CA PRO A 84 -8.10 18.05 -4.36
C PRO A 84 -8.00 18.86 -5.66
N VAL A 85 -6.85 19.50 -5.91
CA VAL A 85 -6.66 20.28 -7.14
C VAL A 85 -6.73 19.38 -8.37
N LEU A 86 -6.10 18.21 -8.34
CA LEU A 86 -6.19 17.23 -9.43
C LEU A 86 -7.64 16.76 -9.64
N ALA A 87 -8.40 16.50 -8.58
CA ALA A 87 -9.81 16.10 -8.69
C ALA A 87 -10.69 17.21 -9.31
N LEU A 88 -10.43 18.48 -8.98
CA LEU A 88 -11.13 19.60 -9.59
C LEU A 88 -10.70 19.80 -11.05
N ALA A 89 -9.42 19.61 -11.35
CA ALA A 89 -8.89 19.71 -12.70
C ALA A 89 -9.48 18.62 -13.61
N THR A 90 -9.58 17.37 -13.12
CA THR A 90 -10.22 16.29 -13.89
C THR A 90 -11.70 16.60 -14.14
N MET A 91 -12.42 17.14 -13.15
CA MET A 91 -13.81 17.56 -13.33
C MET A 91 -13.95 18.68 -14.38
N ALA A 92 -13.07 19.68 -14.35
CA ALA A 92 -13.06 20.77 -15.32
C ALA A 92 -12.80 20.26 -16.75
N VAL A 93 -11.83 19.34 -16.93
CA VAL A 93 -11.55 18.72 -18.22
C VAL A 93 -12.76 17.94 -18.73
N SER A 94 -13.42 17.16 -17.88
CA SER A 94 -14.62 16.40 -18.26
C SER A 94 -15.78 17.30 -18.71
N LEU A 95 -15.94 18.48 -18.11
CA LEU A 95 -16.97 19.46 -18.51
C LEU A 95 -16.64 20.16 -19.83
N LEU A 96 -15.36 20.40 -20.11
CA LEU A 96 -14.91 21.04 -21.36
C LEU A 96 -14.92 20.08 -22.55
N MET A 97 -14.90 18.76 -22.31
CA MET A 97 -14.92 17.73 -23.35
C MET A 97 -16.12 16.78 -23.17
N PRO A 98 -17.38 17.28 -23.28
CA PRO A 98 -18.58 16.46 -23.17
C PRO A 98 -18.69 15.55 -24.40
N GLY A 99 -18.18 14.33 -24.30
CA GLY A 99 -18.12 13.37 -25.40
C GLY A 99 -17.04 12.30 -25.24
N ILE A 100 -16.13 12.45 -24.28
CA ILE A 100 -15.15 11.42 -23.93
C ILE A 100 -15.76 10.54 -22.84
N SER A 101 -16.32 9.40 -23.23
CA SER A 101 -16.72 8.32 -22.31
C SER A 101 -15.49 7.47 -21.97
N PHE A 102 -15.22 7.25 -20.69
CA PHE A 102 -14.19 6.34 -20.19
C PHE A 102 -14.82 5.01 -19.74
#